data_AF-A0A9N7NW44-F1
#
_entry.id   AF-A0A9N7NW44-F1
#
_cell.length_a   1.000
_cell.length_b   1.000
_cell.length_c   1.000
_cell.angle_alpha   90.00
_cell.angle_beta   90.00
_cell.angle_gamma   90.00
#
_symmetry.space_group_name_H-M   'P 1'
#
loop_
_entity.id
_entity.type
_entity.pdbx_description
1 polymer ?
#
loop_
_entity_poly.entity_id
_entity_poly.type
_entity_poly.pdbx_seq_one_letter_code
_entity_poly.pdbx_strand_id
1 'polypeptide(L)'
;LSSESGPQLKMPDIESELREIRLSLLMEIEKRKQAEDTLCNMRNQWQRIREKLSLLGLTLPEDLKTCLLEGEQPADPAGEVWQQVYIARFVANSIGKGIAKAEAEMEMEAQIKLKNFEIARLWDRLRYYETVNQEMSQRNQEVV
;
A
#
# COMPACT_ATOMS: atom_id res chain seq x y z
N LEU A 1 -66.95 52.99 -42.09
CA LEU A 1 -65.96 52.74 -41.03
C LEU A 1 -66.33 51.44 -40.35
N SER A 2 -65.64 50.34 -40.63
CA SER A 2 -65.37 49.29 -39.64
C SER A 2 -64.36 48.32 -40.23
N SER A 3 -63.32 48.09 -39.44
CA SER A 3 -62.03 47.52 -39.79
C SER A 3 -62.09 46.00 -39.71
N GLU A 4 -61.96 45.31 -40.84
CA GLU A 4 -61.78 43.86 -40.89
C GLU A 4 -60.28 43.56 -40.88
N SER A 5 -59.70 43.54 -39.68
CA SER A 5 -58.33 43.10 -39.44
C SER A 5 -58.28 41.57 -39.49
N GLY A 6 -58.03 41.01 -40.67
CA GLY A 6 -57.71 39.60 -40.82
C GLY A 6 -56.48 39.22 -39.95
N PRO A 7 -56.39 37.99 -39.43
CA PRO A 7 -55.24 37.58 -38.63
C PRO A 7 -53.98 37.60 -39.50
N GLN A 8 -53.07 38.52 -39.23
CA GLN A 8 -51.71 38.44 -39.78
C GLN A 8 -51.08 37.15 -39.25
N LEU A 9 -50.94 36.14 -40.12
CA LEU A 9 -50.00 35.05 -39.93
C LEU A 9 -48.61 35.67 -39.78
N LYS A 10 -48.13 35.78 -38.54
CA LYS A 10 -46.74 36.13 -38.25
C LYS A 10 -45.89 35.02 -38.86
N MET A 11 -45.21 35.34 -39.97
CA MET A 11 -44.10 34.52 -40.45
C MET A 11 -43.16 34.30 -39.25
N PRO A 12 -42.74 33.06 -38.95
CA PRO A 12 -41.69 32.83 -37.97
C PRO A 12 -40.50 33.71 -38.35
N ASP A 13 -39.97 34.47 -37.40
CA ASP A 13 -38.77 35.26 -37.62
C ASP A 13 -37.57 34.31 -37.67
N ILE A 14 -37.39 33.68 -38.84
CA ILE A 14 -36.35 32.68 -39.12
C ILE A 14 -34.96 33.21 -38.75
N GLU A 15 -34.75 34.52 -38.86
CA GLU A 15 -33.48 35.15 -38.48
C GLU A 15 -33.26 35.11 -36.97
N SER A 16 -34.31 35.30 -36.16
CA SER A 16 -34.24 35.18 -34.71
C SER A 16 -33.93 33.74 -34.25
N GLU A 17 -34.58 32.75 -34.86
CA GLU A 17 -34.34 31.32 -34.59
C GLU A 17 -32.91 30.92 -34.98
N LEU A 18 -32.41 31.39 -36.13
CA LEU A 18 -31.02 31.17 -36.56
C LEU A 18 -30.01 31.77 -35.58
N ARG A 19 -30.29 32.97 -35.07
CA ARG A 19 -29.45 33.63 -34.05
C ARG A 19 -29.47 32.84 -32.73
N GLU A 20 -30.63 32.35 -32.31
CA GLU A 20 -30.78 31.55 -31.09
C GLU A 20 -30.07 30.19 -31.19
N ILE A 21 -30.22 29.49 -32.32
CA ILE A 21 -29.51 28.23 -32.59
C ILE A 21 -27.99 28.46 -32.58
N ARG A 22 -27.53 29.54 -33.22
CA ARG A 22 -26.10 29.89 -33.23
C ARG A 22 -25.59 30.18 -31.82
N LEU A 23 -26.34 30.92 -31.00
CA LEU A 23 -25.97 31.21 -29.61
C LEU A 23 -25.90 29.92 -28.78
N SER A 24 -26.91 29.06 -28.91
CA SER A 24 -27.00 27.78 -28.22
C SER A 24 -25.83 26.86 -28.60
N LEU A 25 -25.47 26.82 -29.88
CA LEU A 25 -24.34 26.03 -30.37
C LEU A 25 -23.01 26.53 -29.78
N LEU A 26 -22.80 27.84 -29.74
CA LEU A 26 -21.60 28.44 -29.14
C LEU A 26 -21.50 28.14 -27.65
N MET A 27 -22.61 28.23 -26.92
CA MET A 27 -22.66 27.87 -25.49
C MET A 27 -22.34 26.39 -25.26
N GLU A 28 -22.90 25.51 -26.08
CA GLU A 28 -22.65 24.07 -25.94
C GLU A 28 -21.21 23.70 -26.32
N ILE A 29 -20.59 24.36 -27.30
CA ILE A 29 -19.16 24.19 -27.63
C ILE A 29 -18.29 24.59 -26.43
N GLU A 30 -18.55 25.75 -25.82
CA GLU A 30 -17.80 26.21 -24.66
C GLU A 30 -17.96 25.26 -23.47
N LYS A 31 -19.19 24.75 -23.25
CA LYS A 31 -19.45 23.76 -22.21
C LYS A 31 -18.68 22.45 -22.44
N ARG A 32 -18.63 21.95 -23.68
CA ARG A 32 -17.83 20.76 -24.02
C ARG A 32 -16.35 20.99 -23.84
N LYS A 33 -15.85 22.16 -24.23
CA LYS A 33 -14.45 22.53 -24.03
C LYS A 33 -14.08 22.51 -22.55
N GLN A 34 -14.91 23.09 -21.69
CA GLN A 34 -14.69 23.05 -20.23
C GLN A 34 -14.72 21.61 -19.68
N ALA A 35 -15.62 20.76 -20.19
CA ALA A 35 -15.65 19.36 -19.82
C ALA A 35 -14.37 18.61 -20.26
N GLU A 36 -13.86 18.88 -21.46
CA GLU A 36 -12.61 18.30 -21.96
C GLU A 36 -11.39 18.76 -21.14
N ASP A 37 -11.31 20.04 -20.80
CA ASP A 37 -10.23 20.60 -19.96
C ASP A 37 -10.24 19.98 -18.57
N THR A 38 -11.41 19.81 -17.95
CA THR A 38 -11.54 19.14 -16.65
C THR A 38 -11.15 17.67 -16.71
N LEU A 39 -11.54 16.94 -17.76
CA LEU A 39 -11.11 15.55 -17.98
C LEU A 39 -9.59 15.43 -18.18
N CYS A 40 -8.98 16.35 -18.93
CA CYS A 40 -7.53 16.40 -19.10
C CYS A 40 -6.82 16.58 -17.75
N ASN A 41 -7.32 17.52 -16.93
CA ASN A 41 -6.80 17.73 -15.58
C ASN A 41 -6.93 16.48 -14.70
N MET A 42 -8.08 15.80 -14.71
CA MET A 42 -8.28 14.56 -13.96
C MET A 42 -7.32 13.46 -14.40
N ARG A 43 -7.11 13.27 -15.71
CA ARG A 43 -6.15 12.30 -16.25
C ARG A 43 -4.72 12.60 -15.79
N ASN A 44 -4.32 13.87 -15.83
CA ASN A 44 -3.00 14.28 -15.35
C ASN A 44 -2.80 14.00 -13.85
N GLN A 45 -3.84 14.22 -13.03
CA GLN A 45 -3.78 13.87 -11.60
C GLN A 45 -3.71 12.36 -11.39
N TRP A 46 -4.51 11.58 -12.12
CA TRP A 46 -4.47 10.11 -12.06
C TRP A 46 -3.07 9.58 -12.38
N GLN A 47 -2.44 10.09 -13.43
CA GLN A 47 -1.10 9.67 -13.83
C GLN A 47 -0.05 10.01 -12.76
N ARG A 48 -0.12 11.20 -12.16
CA ARG A 48 0.75 11.58 -11.03
C ARG A 48 0.56 10.67 -9.81
N ILE A 49 -0.67 10.28 -9.51
CA ILE A 49 -0.97 9.35 -8.40
C ILE A 49 -0.36 7.99 -8.72
N ARG A 50 -0.57 7.48 -9.94
CA ARG A 50 -0.02 6.20 -10.40
C ARG A 50 1.51 6.17 -10.33
N GLU A 51 2.18 7.22 -10.79
CA GLU A 51 3.65 7.33 -10.71
C GLU A 51 4.14 7.27 -9.26
N LYS A 52 3.50 8.04 -8.35
CA LYS A 52 3.88 8.04 -6.92
C LYS A 52 3.66 6.69 -6.26
N LEU A 53 2.56 6.01 -6.56
CA LEU A 53 2.25 4.70 -5.99
C LEU A 53 3.12 3.60 -6.60
N SER A 54 3.51 3.72 -7.87
CA SER A 54 4.46 2.81 -8.51
C SER A 54 5.84 2.83 -7.83
N LEU A 55 6.29 3.99 -7.34
CA LEU A 55 7.51 4.08 -6.52
C LEU A 55 7.43 3.26 -5.22
N LEU A 56 6.22 3.01 -4.73
CA LEU A 56 5.95 2.17 -3.55
C LEU A 56 5.69 0.70 -3.91
N GLY A 57 5.86 0.34 -5.19
CA GLY A 57 5.58 -1.01 -5.69
C GLY A 57 4.10 -1.31 -5.89
N LEU A 58 3.22 -0.30 -5.84
CA LEU A 58 1.79 -0.46 -6.08
C LEU A 58 1.46 -0.20 -7.56
N THR A 59 0.68 -1.08 -8.16
CA THR A 59 0.27 -1.01 -9.56
C THR A 59 -1.18 -0.55 -9.67
N LEU A 60 -1.41 0.54 -10.41
CA LEU A 60 -2.73 1.07 -10.75
C LEU A 60 -2.96 0.97 -12.27
N PRO A 61 -4.23 0.85 -12.72
CA PRO A 61 -4.57 0.81 -14.14
C PRO A 61 -4.11 2.03 -14.94
N GLU A 62 -3.73 1.80 -16.20
CA GLU A 62 -3.27 2.82 -17.15
C GLU A 62 -4.39 3.82 -17.50
N ASP A 63 -5.60 3.32 -17.74
CA ASP A 63 -6.76 4.14 -18.13
C ASP A 63 -7.98 3.73 -17.30
N LEU A 64 -8.67 4.71 -16.70
CA LEU A 64 -9.91 4.50 -15.94
C LEU A 64 -11.06 4.03 -16.85
N LYS A 65 -10.96 4.26 -18.16
CA LYS A 65 -11.97 3.88 -19.15
C LYS A 65 -12.05 2.38 -19.38
N THR A 66 -10.95 1.64 -19.15
CA THR A 66 -10.91 0.19 -19.36
C THR A 66 -11.84 -0.57 -18.40
N CYS A 67 -12.25 0.06 -17.30
CA CYS A 67 -13.25 -0.48 -16.37
C CYS A 67 -14.70 -0.45 -16.92
N LEU A 68 -14.93 0.17 -18.09
CA LEU A 68 -16.26 0.41 -18.67
C LEU A 68 -16.48 -0.26 -20.03
N LEU A 69 -15.52 -1.05 -20.53
CA LEU A 69 -15.70 -1.76 -21.82
C LEU A 69 -16.79 -2.84 -21.66
N GLU A 70 -17.85 -2.72 -22.46
CA GLU A 70 -19.01 -3.61 -22.45
C GLU A 70 -18.59 -5.07 -22.69
N GLY A 71 -18.82 -5.95 -21.71
CA GLY A 71 -18.73 -7.40 -21.85
C GLY A 71 -17.82 -8.11 -20.84
N GLU A 72 -16.88 -7.41 -20.21
CA GLU A 72 -16.06 -7.96 -19.13
C GLU A 72 -16.54 -7.43 -17.77
N GLN A 73 -16.48 -8.28 -16.74
CA GLN A 73 -16.82 -7.91 -15.38
C GLN A 73 -15.96 -6.70 -14.98
N PRO A 74 -16.54 -5.61 -14.44
CA PRO A 74 -15.78 -4.42 -14.11
C PRO A 74 -14.65 -4.83 -13.16
N ALA A 75 -13.41 -4.71 -13.62
CA ALA A 75 -12.26 -4.86 -12.76
C ALA A 75 -12.46 -3.90 -11.57
N ASP A 76 -12.25 -4.38 -10.35
CA ASP A 76 -12.29 -3.55 -9.15
C ASP A 76 -10.85 -3.10 -8.83
N PRO A 77 -10.37 -1.99 -9.42
CA PRO A 77 -9.02 -1.52 -9.18
C PRO A 77 -8.80 -1.13 -7.72
N ALA A 78 -9.86 -0.78 -6.99
CA ALA A 78 -9.75 -0.50 -5.56
C ALA A 78 -9.48 -1.80 -4.77
N GLY A 79 -10.17 -2.89 -5.12
CA GLY A 79 -9.93 -4.22 -4.58
C GLY A 79 -8.50 -4.73 -4.86
N GLU A 80 -7.99 -4.53 -6.07
CA GLU A 80 -6.62 -4.91 -6.43
C GLU A 80 -5.56 -4.13 -5.63
N VAL A 81 -5.72 -2.80 -5.52
CA VAL A 81 -4.82 -1.97 -4.72
C VAL A 81 -4.90 -2.35 -3.24
N TRP A 82 -6.10 -2.60 -2.72
CA TRP A 82 -6.28 -3.07 -1.35
C TRP A 82 -5.54 -4.38 -1.09
N GLN A 83 -5.66 -5.34 -2.01
CA GLN A 83 -4.98 -6.63 -1.92
C GLN A 83 -3.45 -6.46 -1.93
N GLN A 84 -2.92 -5.61 -2.81
CA GLN A 84 -1.48 -5.32 -2.85
C GLN A 84 -0.99 -4.73 -1.51
N VAL A 85 -1.71 -3.75 -0.96
CA VAL A 85 -1.38 -3.14 0.33
C VAL A 85 -1.45 -4.17 1.47
N TYR A 86 -2.48 -5.02 1.47
CA TYR A 86 -2.65 -6.07 2.45
C TYR A 86 -1.46 -7.05 2.42
N ILE A 87 -1.07 -7.53 1.24
CA ILE A 87 0.06 -8.44 1.06
C ILE A 87 1.36 -7.77 1.51
N ALA A 88 1.63 -6.53 1.07
CA ALA A 88 2.84 -5.80 1.44
C ALA A 88 2.96 -5.66 2.97
N ARG A 89 1.86 -5.29 3.65
CA ARG A 89 1.82 -5.19 5.11
C ARG A 89 2.01 -6.54 5.80
N PHE A 90 1.38 -7.59 5.28
CA PHE A 90 1.51 -8.94 5.82
C PHE A 90 2.95 -9.45 5.74
N VAL A 91 3.61 -9.26 4.58
CA VAL A 91 5.01 -9.64 4.37
C VAL A 91 5.93 -8.83 5.29
N ALA A 92 5.77 -7.50 5.34
CA ALA A 92 6.56 -6.65 6.22
C ALA A 92 6.46 -7.05 7.70
N ASN A 93 5.25 -7.33 8.18
CA ASN A 93 5.02 -7.82 9.55
C ASN A 93 5.68 -9.18 9.80
N SER A 94 5.64 -10.08 8.81
CA SER A 94 6.23 -11.41 8.93
C SER A 94 7.76 -11.35 9.00
N ILE A 95 8.37 -10.49 8.17
CA ILE A 95 9.81 -10.19 8.22
C ILE A 95 10.19 -9.60 9.58
N GLY A 96 9.45 -8.59 10.06
CA GLY A 96 9.71 -7.97 11.37
C GLY A 96 9.65 -8.97 12.53
N LYS A 97 8.68 -9.88 12.53
CA LYS A 97 8.59 -10.98 13.51
C LYS A 97 9.78 -11.93 13.41
N GLY A 98 10.20 -12.27 12.19
CA GLY A 98 11.37 -13.11 11.94
C GLY A 98 12.65 -12.50 12.49
N ILE A 99 12.86 -11.20 12.26
CA ILE A 99 14.01 -10.44 12.78
C ILE A 99 14.00 -10.44 14.31
N ALA A 100 12.89 -10.04 14.93
CA ALA A 100 12.80 -9.98 16.40
C ALA A 100 13.03 -11.36 17.05
N LYS A 101 12.53 -12.43 16.42
CA LYS A 101 12.77 -13.80 16.88
C LYS A 101 14.26 -14.17 16.76
N ALA A 102 14.89 -13.89 15.62
CA ALA A 102 16.29 -14.19 15.40
C ALA A 102 17.21 -13.43 16.37
N GLU A 103 16.91 -12.16 16.66
CA GLU A 103 17.64 -11.36 17.64
C GLU A 103 17.51 -11.95 19.06
N ALA A 104 16.30 -12.33 19.47
CA ALA A 104 16.07 -12.95 20.77
C ALA A 104 16.77 -14.32 20.90
N GLU A 105 16.73 -15.15 19.86
CA GLU A 105 17.43 -16.43 19.82
C GLU A 105 18.96 -16.26 19.91
N MET A 106 19.52 -15.25 19.24
CA MET A 106 20.94 -14.95 19.30
C MET A 106 21.39 -14.55 20.72
N GLU A 107 20.64 -13.68 21.38
CA GLU A 107 20.90 -13.28 22.77
C GLU A 107 20.80 -14.48 23.73
N MET A 108 19.77 -15.31 23.58
CA MET A 108 19.60 -16.52 24.38
C MET A 108 20.78 -17.49 24.17
N GLU A 109 21.23 -17.70 22.93
CA GLU A 109 22.37 -18.56 22.62
C GLU A 109 23.66 -18.05 23.27
N ALA A 110 23.88 -16.73 23.31
CA ALA A 110 25.00 -16.13 24.00
C ALA A 110 24.96 -16.41 25.51
N GLN A 111 23.77 -16.30 26.13
CA GLN A 111 23.59 -16.63 27.54
C GLN A 111 23.82 -18.12 27.83
N ILE A 112 23.34 -19.01 26.96
CA ILE A 112 23.57 -20.46 27.08
C ILE A 112 25.07 -20.76 27.04
N LYS A 113 25.79 -20.18 26.07
CA LYS A 113 27.25 -20.35 25.97
C LYS A 113 27.98 -19.88 27.22
N LEU A 114 27.61 -18.71 27.76
CA LEU A 114 28.19 -18.19 28.99
C LEU A 114 27.94 -19.14 30.17
N LYS A 115 26.70 -19.65 30.32
CA LYS A 115 26.36 -20.59 31.39
C LYS A 115 27.08 -21.92 31.25
N ASN A 116 27.22 -22.44 30.04
CA ASN A 116 27.96 -23.67 29.77
C ASN A 116 29.45 -23.52 30.12
N PHE A 117 30.06 -22.38 29.80
CA PHE A 117 31.43 -22.08 30.20
C PHE A 117 31.59 -22.06 31.72
N GLU A 118 30.67 -21.42 32.43
CA GLU A 118 30.71 -21.37 33.89
C GLU A 118 30.52 -22.75 34.53
N ILE A 119 29.63 -23.57 33.99
CA ILE A 119 29.44 -24.96 34.44
C ILE A 119 30.74 -25.74 34.29
N ALA A 120 31.42 -25.66 33.14
CA ALA A 120 32.69 -26.35 32.92
C ALA A 120 33.75 -25.89 33.94
N ARG A 121 33.88 -24.58 34.15
CA ARG A 121 34.79 -24.00 35.14
C ARG A 121 34.54 -24.49 36.57
N LEU A 122 33.27 -24.56 36.97
CA LEU A 122 32.88 -25.05 38.30
C LEU A 122 33.14 -26.55 38.45
N TRP A 123 32.93 -27.33 37.39
CA TRP A 123 33.27 -28.75 37.35
C TRP A 123 34.76 -28.99 37.52
N ASP A 124 35.62 -28.24 36.82
CA ASP A 124 37.07 -28.35 36.96
C ASP A 124 37.51 -28.01 38.38
N ARG A 125 36.93 -26.95 38.97
CA ARG A 125 37.20 -26.57 40.36
C ARG A 125 36.76 -27.63 41.36
N LEU A 126 35.60 -28.26 41.15
CA LEU A 126 35.11 -29.34 42.00
C LEU A 126 36.07 -30.54 41.94
N ARG A 127 36.44 -30.98 40.74
CA ARG A 127 37.39 -32.08 40.54
C ARG A 127 38.72 -31.81 41.23
N TYR A 128 39.24 -30.60 41.11
CA TYR A 128 40.47 -30.19 41.83
C TYR A 128 40.33 -30.37 43.34
N TYR A 129 39.24 -29.88 43.94
CA TYR A 129 39.01 -30.05 45.37
C TYR A 129 38.81 -31.51 45.77
N GLU A 130 38.13 -32.32 44.96
CA GLU A 130 37.98 -33.76 45.20
C GLU A 130 39.34 -34.46 45.20
N THR A 131 40.21 -34.18 44.21
CA THR A 131 41.56 -34.77 44.15
C THR A 131 42.41 -34.38 45.36
N VAL A 132 42.47 -33.08 45.70
CA VAL A 132 43.25 -32.62 46.86
C VAL A 132 42.71 -33.22 48.15
N ASN A 133 41.39 -33.32 48.31
CA ASN A 133 40.80 -33.89 49.51
C ASN A 133 41.08 -35.40 49.63
N GLN A 134 41.07 -36.14 48.51
CA GLN A 134 41.47 -37.54 48.48
C GLN A 134 42.94 -37.72 48.90
N GLU A 135 43.86 -36.92 48.36
CA GLU A 135 45.28 -36.97 48.75
C GLU A 135 45.49 -36.66 50.23
N MET A 136 44.80 -35.65 50.76
CA MET A 136 44.87 -35.29 52.18
C MET A 136 44.30 -36.42 53.06
N SER A 137 43.18 -37.02 52.65
CA SER A 137 42.61 -38.16 53.36
C SER A 137 43.54 -39.37 53.37
N GLN A 138 44.23 -39.64 52.25
CA GLN A 138 45.22 -40.72 52.17
C GLN A 138 46.39 -40.46 53.12
N ARG A 139 46.98 -39.25 53.09
CA ARG A 139 48.08 -38.88 54.01
C ARG A 139 47.66 -38.99 55.48
N ASN A 140 46.43 -38.60 55.81
CA ASN A 140 45.93 -38.72 57.19
C ASN A 140 45.79 -40.19 57.64
N GLN A 141 45.50 -41.11 56.72
CA GLN A 141 45.48 -42.55 57.01
C GLN A 141 46.88 -43.15 57.17
N GLU A 142 47.89 -42.58 56.52
CA GLU A 142 49.29 -43.05 56.58
C GLU A 142 50.04 -42.58 57.85
N VAL A 143 49.51 -41.56 58.56
CA VAL A 143 50.13 -40.96 59.76
C VAL A 143 49.61 -41.57 61.07
N VAL A 144 48.55 -42.39 61.03
CA VAL A 144 47.98 -43.13 62.18
C VAL A 144 48.57 -44.54 62.23
#